data_AF-A0A1M5YNH6-F1
#
_entry.id   AF-A0A1M5YNH6-F1
#
_cell.length_a   1.000
_cell.length_b   1.000
_cell.length_c   1.000
_cell.angle_alpha   90.00
_cell.angle_beta   90.00
_cell.angle_gamma   90.00
#
_symmetry.space_group_name_H-M   'P 1'
#
loop_
_entity.id
_entity.type
_entity.pdbx_description
1 polymer ?
#
loop_
_entity_poly.entity_id
_entity_poly.type
_entity_poly.pdbx_seq_one_letter_code
_entity_poly.pdbx_strand_id
1 'polypeptide(L)'
;MKIRNKELGIGTISLVLFIVGVLFGISFRNICIGDYLLNGIGLKSWSNGDSGIHYTVFYSLAFFIPSFFIGLNYKDNFGSKARYMSAIISGTIIFCYSGQLLNW
;
A
#
# COMPACT_ATOMS: atom_id res chain seq x y z
N MET A 1 20.10 27.30 13.03
CA MET A 1 19.01 26.41 12.57
C MET A 1 18.80 25.33 13.62
N LYS A 2 17.65 25.26 14.29
CA LYS A 2 17.38 24.26 15.35
C LYS A 2 16.81 23.00 14.68
N ILE A 3 17.60 21.94 14.56
CA ILE A 3 17.12 20.64 14.05
C ILE A 3 16.16 20.08 15.10
N ARG A 4 14.85 20.19 14.85
CA ARG A 4 13.85 19.50 15.67
C ARG A 4 13.80 18.05 15.22
N ASN A 5 14.32 17.15 16.06
CA ASN A 5 14.13 15.72 15.85
C ASN A 5 12.64 15.41 15.94
N LYS A 6 12.12 14.71 14.93
CA LYS A 6 10.74 14.22 14.96
C LYS A 6 10.64 13.10 15.97
N GLU A 7 9.69 13.18 16.88
CA GLU A 7 9.45 12.15 17.89
C GLU A 7 8.89 10.87 17.26
N LEU A 8 9.29 9.72 17.81
CA LEU A 8 8.64 8.44 17.56
C LEU A 8 7.26 8.47 18.22
N GLY A 9 6.22 8.17 17.45
CA GLY A 9 4.83 8.25 17.91
C GLY A 9 3.88 7.52 16.96
N ILE A 10 2.57 7.70 17.13
CA ILE A 10 1.55 7.02 16.32
C ILE A 10 1.76 7.27 14.82
N GLY A 11 2.24 8.46 14.42
CA GLY A 11 2.55 8.75 13.02
C GLY A 11 3.65 7.87 12.41
N THR A 12 4.46 7.17 13.21
CA THR A 12 5.44 6.19 12.73
C THR A 12 4.77 4.94 12.16
N ILE A 13 3.56 4.61 12.62
CA ILE A 13 2.75 3.52 12.07
C ILE A 13 2.43 3.76 10.58
N SER A 14 2.32 5.02 10.14
CA SER A 14 2.18 5.37 8.71
C SER A 14 3.33 4.79 7.88
N LEU A 15 4.57 4.95 8.35
CA LEU A 15 5.74 4.40 7.65
C LEU A 15 5.74 2.86 7.63
N VAL A 16 5.38 2.24 8.76
CA VAL A 16 5.30 0.77 8.86
C VAL A 16 4.26 0.22 7.89
N LEU A 17 3.04 0.78 7.90
CA LEU A 17 1.97 0.37 7.00
C LEU A 17 2.35 0.57 5.53
N PHE A 18 2.99 1.69 5.21
CA PHE A 18 3.51 1.93 3.86
C PHE A 18 4.50 0.83 3.43
N ILE A 19 5.49 0.51 4.27
CA ILE A 19 6.48 -0.53 3.95
C ILE A 19 5.79 -1.90 3.80
N VAL A 20 4.87 -2.24 4.69
CA VAL A 20 4.09 -3.49 4.59
C VAL A 20 3.29 -3.54 3.31
N GLY A 21 2.61 -2.45 2.92
CA GLY A 21 1.87 -2.38 1.66
C GLY A 21 2.76 -2.58 0.43
N VAL A 22 3.95 -1.98 0.42
CA VAL A 22 4.95 -2.17 -0.64
C VAL A 22 5.41 -3.62 -0.72
N LEU A 23 5.79 -4.22 0.42
CA LEU A 23 6.23 -5.62 0.46
C LEU A 23 5.11 -6.60 0.10
N PHE A 24 3.86 -6.27 0.44
CA PHE A 24 2.71 -7.07 0.12
C PHE A 24 2.41 -7.09 -1.38
N GLY A 25 2.51 -5.94 -2.06
CA GLY A 25 2.15 -5.78 -3.47
C GLY A 25 3.27 -6.02 -4.49
N ILE A 26 4.55 -6.00 -4.08
CA ILE A 26 5.67 -6.19 -5.01
C ILE A 26 5.93 -7.67 -5.27
N SER A 27 6.17 -7.99 -6.54
CA SER A 27 6.67 -9.29 -7.01
C SER A 27 8.17 -9.22 -7.28
N PHE A 28 8.95 -10.14 -6.73
CA PHE A 28 10.37 -10.29 -7.03
C PHE A 28 10.63 -11.69 -7.57
N ARG A 29 11.20 -11.79 -8.79
CA ARG A 29 11.46 -13.08 -9.48
C ARG A 29 10.23 -14.01 -9.50
N ASN A 30 9.06 -13.47 -9.83
CA ASN A 30 7.75 -14.16 -9.81
C ASN A 30 7.26 -14.64 -8.44
N ILE A 31 7.87 -14.19 -7.35
CA ILE A 31 7.42 -14.48 -5.99
C ILE A 31 6.84 -13.20 -5.41
N CYS A 32 5.57 -13.23 -5.02
CA CYS A 32 4.89 -12.13 -4.33
C CYS A 32 4.37 -12.62 -2.98
N ILE A 33 4.75 -11.94 -1.89
CA ILE A 33 4.36 -12.34 -0.53
C ILE A 33 2.85 -12.22 -0.35
N GLY A 34 2.23 -11.17 -0.90
CA GLY A 34 0.79 -10.98 -0.85
C GLY A 34 0.03 -12.11 -1.54
N ASP A 35 0.56 -12.67 -2.63
CA ASP A 35 -0.09 -13.79 -3.33
C ASP A 35 -0.21 -15.03 -2.44
N TYR A 36 0.87 -15.40 -1.74
CA TYR A 36 0.85 -16.53 -0.81
C TYR A 36 -0.13 -16.32 0.34
N LEU A 37 -0.17 -15.10 0.90
CA LEU A 37 -1.09 -14.77 1.98
C LEU A 37 -2.54 -14.84 1.51
N LEU A 38 -2.87 -14.23 0.37
CA LEU A 38 -4.22 -14.22 -0.21
C LEU A 38 -4.68 -15.62 -0.58
N ASN A 39 -3.87 -16.37 -1.32
CA ASN A 39 -4.21 -17.73 -1.73
C ASN A 39 -4.35 -18.66 -0.50
N GLY A 40 -3.51 -18.47 0.52
CA GLY A 40 -3.58 -19.23 1.77
C GLY A 40 -4.88 -19.03 2.55
N ILE A 41 -5.54 -17.87 2.41
CA ILE A 41 -6.86 -17.59 3.00
C ILE A 41 -8.02 -17.79 1.99
N GLY A 42 -7.75 -18.37 0.83
CA GLY A 42 -8.75 -18.66 -0.20
C GLY A 42 -9.16 -17.47 -1.08
N LEU A 43 -8.44 -16.34 -1.01
CA LEU A 43 -8.63 -15.21 -1.92
C LEU A 43 -7.78 -15.37 -3.18
N LYS A 44 -8.28 -14.90 -4.32
CA LYS A 44 -7.56 -14.94 -5.60
C LYS A 44 -6.54 -13.81 -5.67
N SER A 45 -5.27 -14.12 -5.88
CA SER A 45 -4.22 -13.13 -6.12
C SER A 45 -4.20 -12.59 -7.56
N TRP A 46 -4.76 -13.32 -8.52
CA TRP A 46 -4.86 -12.91 -9.93
C TRP A 46 -6.24 -13.18 -10.53
N SER A 47 -6.57 -12.50 -11.62
CA SER A 47 -7.83 -12.70 -12.35
C SER A 47 -7.91 -14.06 -13.06
N ASN A 48 -6.77 -14.64 -13.48
CA ASN A 48 -6.74 -15.88 -14.25
C ASN A 48 -5.61 -16.82 -13.77
N GLY A 49 -5.82 -17.46 -12.62
CA GLY A 49 -4.86 -18.39 -12.02
C GLY A 49 -3.59 -17.66 -11.57
N ASP A 50 -2.56 -17.71 -12.41
CA ASP A 50 -1.26 -17.08 -12.18
C ASP A 50 -0.96 -15.97 -13.22
N SER A 51 -2.00 -15.49 -13.91
CA SER A 51 -1.88 -14.52 -15.02
C SER A 51 -3.03 -13.51 -15.04
N GLY A 52 -2.90 -12.46 -15.85
CA GLY A 52 -3.92 -11.42 -16.02
C GLY A 52 -3.74 -10.25 -15.05
N ILE A 53 -4.84 -9.74 -14.50
CA ILE A 53 -4.81 -8.62 -13.55
C ILE A 53 -4.33 -9.15 -12.19
N HIS A 54 -3.29 -8.54 -11.65
CA HIS A 54 -2.71 -8.89 -10.35
C HIS A 54 -3.52 -8.25 -9.22
N TYR A 55 -4.47 -8.99 -8.66
CA TYR A 55 -5.38 -8.45 -7.64
C TYR A 55 -4.69 -8.07 -6.32
N THR A 56 -3.55 -8.68 -6.02
CA THR A 56 -2.73 -8.36 -4.85
C THR A 56 -2.40 -6.88 -4.74
N VAL A 57 -2.24 -6.18 -5.87
CA VAL A 57 -2.03 -4.73 -5.88
C VAL A 57 -3.22 -3.96 -5.30
N PHE A 58 -4.46 -4.41 -5.51
CA PHE A 58 -5.64 -3.76 -4.92
C PHE A 58 -5.75 -4.07 -3.42
N TYR A 59 -5.46 -5.31 -3.02
CA TYR A 59 -5.43 -5.66 -1.60
C TYR A 59 -4.39 -4.86 -0.83
N SER A 60 -3.29 -4.45 -1.47
CA SER A 60 -2.29 -3.56 -0.86
C SER A 60 -2.85 -2.18 -0.43
N LEU A 61 -3.97 -1.72 -1.02
CA LEU A 61 -4.65 -0.48 -0.63
C LEU A 61 -5.12 -0.52 0.83
N ALA A 62 -5.41 -1.70 1.38
CA ALA A 62 -5.76 -1.88 2.79
C ALA A 62 -4.65 -1.42 3.74
N PHE A 63 -3.40 -1.32 3.26
CA PHE A 63 -2.27 -0.77 4.02
C PHE A 63 -2.02 0.70 3.67
N PHE A 64 -2.08 1.08 2.40
CA PHE A 64 -1.79 2.44 1.96
C PHE A 64 -2.84 3.46 2.40
N ILE A 65 -4.12 3.11 2.39
CA ILE A 65 -5.20 4.02 2.80
C ILE A 65 -5.10 4.36 4.30
N PRO A 66 -4.99 3.40 5.24
CA PRO A 66 -4.77 3.73 6.65
C PRO A 66 -3.44 4.45 6.89
N SER A 67 -2.37 4.09 6.17
CA SER A 67 -1.09 4.82 6.23
C SER A 67 -1.27 6.31 5.92
N PHE A 68 -2.03 6.63 4.87
CA PHE A 68 -2.34 8.00 4.48
C PHE A 68 -3.06 8.77 5.59
N PHE A 69 -4.16 8.22 6.12
CA PHE A 69 -4.95 8.87 7.16
C PHE A 69 -4.17 9.03 8.47
N ILE A 70 -3.40 8.03 8.90
CA ILE A 70 -2.56 8.14 10.09
C ILE A 70 -1.51 9.25 9.90
N GLY A 71 -0.84 9.30 8.76
CA GLY A 71 0.15 10.33 8.51
C GLY A 71 -0.46 11.74 8.41
N LEU A 72 -1.74 11.87 8.02
CA LEU A 72 -2.48 13.14 8.06
C LEU A 72 -2.80 13.60 9.49
N ASN A 73 -3.15 12.68 10.39
CA ASN A 73 -3.50 12.99 11.78
C ASN A 73 -2.26 13.31 12.64
N TYR A 74 -1.10 12.72 12.33
CA TYR A 74 0.13 12.83 13.15
C TYR A 74 1.30 13.44 12.39
N LYS A 75 1.11 14.64 11.81
CA LYS A 75 2.04 15.24 10.83
C LYS A 75 3.46 15.51 11.36
N ASP A 76 3.60 15.74 12.66
CA ASP A 76 4.88 16.09 13.27
C ASP A 76 5.69 14.89 13.74
N ASN A 77 5.08 13.71 13.89
CA ASN A 77 5.80 12.48 14.25
C ASN A 77 6.74 12.01 13.13
N PHE A 78 7.72 11.19 13.51
CA PHE A 78 8.60 10.48 12.59
C PHE A 78 7.79 9.52 11.71
N GLY A 79 8.19 9.37 10.45
CA GLY A 79 7.52 8.46 9.50
C GLY A 79 6.21 8.96 8.88
N SER A 80 5.54 9.97 9.44
CA SER A 80 4.23 10.46 8.94
C SER A 80 4.23 11.04 7.53
N LYS A 81 5.41 11.32 6.96
CA LYS A 81 5.56 11.72 5.55
C LYS A 81 5.25 10.59 4.57
N ALA A 82 5.24 9.33 5.02
CA ALA A 82 4.82 8.18 4.20
C ALA A 82 3.40 8.35 3.63
N ARG A 83 2.57 9.23 4.23
CA ARG A 83 1.26 9.65 3.68
C ARG A 83 1.33 10.12 2.22
N TYR A 84 2.37 10.87 1.83
CA TYR A 84 2.46 11.40 0.47
C TYR A 84 2.67 10.28 -0.54
N MET A 85 3.59 9.36 -0.25
CA MET A 85 3.81 8.18 -1.08
C MET A 85 2.60 7.25 -1.09
N SER A 86 1.95 7.06 0.06
CA SER A 86 0.74 6.24 0.17
C SER A 86 -0.40 6.81 -0.66
N ALA A 87 -0.58 8.14 -0.67
CA ALA A 87 -1.57 8.83 -1.49
C ALA A 87 -1.25 8.69 -2.99
N ILE A 88 0.01 8.90 -3.38
CA ILE A 88 0.43 8.78 -4.78
C ILE A 88 0.19 7.36 -5.28
N ILE A 89 0.69 6.34 -4.57
CA ILE A 89 0.53 4.94 -4.98
C ILE A 89 -0.95 4.54 -5.04
N SER A 90 -1.73 4.87 -4.01
CA SER A 90 -3.17 4.58 -4.00
C SER A 90 -3.88 5.25 -5.18
N GLY A 91 -3.56 6.53 -5.43
CA GLY A 91 -4.08 7.28 -6.57
C GLY A 91 -3.69 6.66 -7.91
N THR A 92 -2.43 6.22 -8.07
CA THR A 92 -1.97 5.53 -9.28
C THR A 92 -2.69 4.22 -9.50
N ILE A 93 -2.86 3.39 -8.45
CA ILE A 93 -3.62 2.13 -8.55
C ILE A 93 -5.05 2.42 -9.00
N ILE A 94 -5.75 3.35 -8.34
CA ILE A 94 -7.13 3.68 -8.71
C ILE A 94 -7.19 4.25 -10.13
N PHE A 95 -6.29 5.16 -10.49
CA PHE A 95 -6.27 5.79 -11.81
C PHE A 95 -6.01 4.79 -12.94
N CYS A 96 -4.96 3.97 -12.83
CA CYS A 96 -4.58 3.00 -13.86
C CYS A 96 -5.69 1.98 -14.13
N TYR A 97 -6.47 1.63 -13.11
CA TYR A 97 -7.52 0.63 -13.23
C TYR A 97 -8.94 1.23 -13.35
N SER A 98 -9.08 2.56 -13.25
CA SER A 98 -10.37 3.24 -13.47
C SER A 98 -10.92 3.00 -14.88
N GLY A 99 -10.05 2.97 -15.90
CA GLY A 99 -10.43 2.65 -17.28
C GLY A 99 -10.90 1.21 -17.48
N GLN A 100 -10.48 0.26 -16.63
CA GLN A 100 -10.98 -1.12 -16.69
C GLN A 100 -12.33 -1.27 -15.99
N LEU A 101 -12.61 -0.45 -14.96
CA LEU A 101 -13.89 -0.42 -14.25
C LEU A 101 -15.00 0.26 -15.07
N LEU A 102 -14.64 1.21 -15.95
CA LEU A 102 -15.59 1.97 -16.78
C LEU A 102 -15.96 1.29 -18.12
N ASN A 103 -15.29 0.19 -18.48
CA ASN A 103 -15.55 -0.58 -19.70
C ASN A 103 -16.37 -1.85 -19.44
N TRP A 104 -17.17 -1.85 -18.36
CA TRP A 104 -18.21 -2.84 -18.09
C TRP A 104 -19.59 -2.27 -18.45
#